data_AF-A0A1Q3CME9-F1
#
_entry.id   AF-A0A1Q3CME9-F1
#
_cell.length_a   1.000
_cell.length_b   1.000
_cell.length_c   1.000
_cell.angle_alpha   90.00
_cell.angle_beta   90.00
_cell.angle_gamma   90.00
#
_symmetry.space_group_name_H-M   'P 1'
#
loop_
_entity.id
_entity.type
_entity.pdbx_description
1 polymer ?
#
loop_
_entity_poly.entity_id
_entity_poly.type
_entity_poly.pdbx_seq_one_letter_code
_entity_poly.pdbx_strand_id
1 'polypeptide(L)'
;MDAIRERLQRLEVLVGEPQVEDPVNNLMARLEDLAAGVTVIQNSRNELMGKTAERFKQVLLDMISFSDNLRKSIEMNQEDIALLKKALHGGSLRAEGPSSKFKVPEPEQFRGKRDAKELENFLWDMESYFQAMRVPEAEKVSIKSMYLSGDAKLWWRTRVQDYVNSGRPEDDKGIKKKDKGESLA
;
A
#
# COMPACT_ATOMS: atom_id res chain seq x y z
N MET A 1 -98.34 12.60 -41.85
CA MET A 1 -97.76 11.68 -40.85
C MET A 1 -96.92 10.59 -41.51
N ASP A 2 -97.32 10.05 -42.67
CA ASP A 2 -96.60 8.94 -43.32
C ASP A 2 -95.25 9.32 -43.94
N ALA A 3 -95.14 10.50 -44.57
CA ALA A 3 -93.87 10.98 -45.14
C ALA A 3 -92.77 11.22 -44.08
N ILE A 4 -93.16 11.50 -42.84
CA ILE A 4 -92.21 11.68 -41.73
C ILE A 4 -91.71 10.31 -41.24
N ARG A 5 -92.60 9.31 -41.15
CA ARG A 5 -92.22 7.93 -40.83
C ARG A 5 -91.27 7.34 -41.87
N GLU A 6 -91.56 7.53 -43.15
CA GLU A 6 -90.73 6.99 -44.22
C GLU A 6 -89.32 7.61 -44.23
N ARG A 7 -89.23 8.92 -43.93
CA ARG A 7 -87.94 9.62 -43.79
C ARG A 7 -87.16 9.16 -42.56
N LEU A 8 -87.84 8.90 -41.44
CA LEU A 8 -87.23 8.34 -40.23
C LEU A 8 -86.68 6.94 -40.48
N GLN A 9 -87.44 6.08 -41.16
CA GLN A 9 -87.03 4.71 -41.44
C GLN A 9 -85.83 4.64 -42.39
N ARG A 10 -85.76 5.54 -43.38
CA ARG A 10 -84.58 5.69 -44.26
C ARG A 10 -83.35 6.19 -43.51
N LEU A 11 -83.54 7.07 -42.52
CA LEU A 11 -82.45 7.55 -41.66
C LEU A 11 -81.95 6.46 -40.72
N GLU A 12 -82.84 5.66 -40.11
CA GLU A 12 -82.47 4.52 -39.27
C GLU A 12 -81.69 3.46 -40.06
N VAL A 13 -82.07 3.19 -41.31
CA VAL A 13 -81.34 2.26 -42.20
C VAL A 13 -79.97 2.81 -42.61
N LEU A 14 -79.85 4.12 -42.82
CA LEU A 14 -78.60 4.75 -43.28
C LEU A 14 -77.59 4.96 -42.14
N VAL A 15 -78.06 5.28 -40.94
CA VAL A 15 -77.24 5.54 -39.75
C VAL A 15 -76.91 4.24 -39.00
N GLY A 16 -77.71 3.20 -39.19
CA GLY A 16 -77.65 1.98 -38.38
C GLY A 16 -78.23 2.19 -36.99
N GLU A 17 -78.48 1.12 -36.25
CA GLU A 17 -78.82 1.25 -34.82
C GLU A 17 -77.69 2.02 -34.11
N PRO A 18 -78.01 3.03 -33.28
CA PRO A 18 -76.99 3.73 -32.52
C PRO A 18 -76.23 2.72 -31.68
N GLN A 19 -74.92 2.61 -31.90
CA GLN A 19 -74.04 1.82 -31.05
C GLN A 19 -74.00 2.50 -29.68
N VAL A 20 -74.89 2.08 -28.79
CA VAL A 20 -74.86 2.47 -27.38
C VAL A 20 -73.72 1.67 -26.76
N GLU A 21 -72.48 2.12 -26.96
CA GLU A 21 -71.40 1.70 -26.09
C GLU A 21 -71.79 2.14 -24.68
N ASP A 22 -72.13 1.18 -23.82
CA ASP A 22 -72.51 1.43 -22.44
C ASP A 22 -71.30 2.05 -21.71
N PRO A 23 -71.32 3.37 -21.43
CA PRO A 23 -70.17 4.07 -20.88
C PRO A 23 -69.78 3.53 -19.50
N VAL A 24 -70.74 2.94 -18.78
CA VAL A 24 -70.54 2.34 -17.46
C VAL A 24 -69.75 1.05 -17.58
N ASN A 25 -70.07 0.20 -18.55
CA ASN A 25 -69.35 -1.07 -18.77
C ASN A 25 -67.91 -0.83 -19.24
N ASN A 26 -67.68 0.19 -20.09
CA ASN A 26 -66.34 0.58 -20.52
C ASN A 26 -65.49 1.09 -19.34
N LEU A 27 -66.07 1.94 -18.48
CA LEU A 27 -65.40 2.44 -17.29
C LEU A 27 -65.06 1.29 -16.31
N MET A 28 -65.99 0.35 -16.12
CA MET A 28 -65.77 -0.82 -15.28
C MET A 28 -64.60 -1.67 -15.78
N ALA A 29 -64.56 -1.99 -17.08
CA ALA A 29 -63.45 -2.73 -17.69
C ALA A 29 -62.10 -2.00 -17.52
N ARG A 30 -62.07 -0.68 -17.66
CA ARG A 30 -60.86 0.13 -17.43
C ARG A 30 -60.42 0.15 -15.96
N LEU A 31 -61.36 0.15 -15.02
CA LEU A 31 -61.06 0.07 -13.59
C LEU A 31 -60.53 -1.33 -13.20
N GLU A 32 -61.07 -2.39 -13.79
CA GLU A 32 -60.58 -3.76 -13.61
C GLU A 32 -59.15 -3.92 -14.15
N ASP A 33 -58.88 -3.40 -15.36
CA ASP A 33 -57.54 -3.41 -15.95
C ASP A 33 -56.55 -2.58 -15.10
N LEU A 34 -56.98 -1.41 -14.62
CA LEU A 34 -56.19 -0.60 -13.70
C LEU A 34 -55.90 -1.36 -12.39
N ALA A 35 -56.89 -2.03 -11.80
CA ALA A 35 -56.73 -2.81 -10.57
C ALA A 35 -55.79 -4.01 -10.77
N ALA A 36 -55.87 -4.67 -11.93
CA ALA A 36 -54.94 -5.72 -12.32
C ALA A 36 -53.51 -5.17 -12.44
N GLY A 37 -53.33 -4.03 -13.12
CA GLY A 37 -52.05 -3.35 -13.25
C GLY A 37 -51.43 -2.96 -11.90
N VAL A 38 -52.23 -2.41 -10.98
CA VAL A 38 -51.78 -2.08 -9.61
C VAL A 38 -51.32 -3.34 -8.86
N THR A 39 -52.05 -4.44 -8.98
CA THR A 39 -51.68 -5.73 -8.37
C THR A 39 -50.34 -6.24 -8.91
N VAL A 40 -50.12 -6.15 -10.23
CA VAL A 40 -48.84 -6.55 -10.86
C VAL A 40 -47.68 -5.71 -10.35
N ILE A 41 -47.85 -4.38 -10.28
CA ILE A 41 -46.82 -3.46 -9.76
C ILE A 41 -46.51 -3.79 -8.30
N GLN A 42 -47.53 -4.03 -7.48
CA GLN A 42 -47.36 -4.37 -6.08
C GLN A 42 -46.60 -5.69 -5.89
N ASN A 43 -46.89 -6.71 -6.70
CA ASN A 43 -46.19 -7.98 -6.67
C ASN A 43 -44.72 -7.82 -7.10
N SER A 44 -44.47 -7.08 -8.19
CA SER A 44 -43.11 -6.80 -8.67
C SER A 44 -42.28 -6.05 -7.62
N ARG A 45 -42.88 -5.08 -6.93
CA ARG A 45 -42.25 -4.34 -5.82
C ARG A 45 -41.88 -5.28 -4.68
N ASN A 46 -42.79 -6.15 -4.26
CA ASN A 46 -42.54 -7.09 -3.17
C ASN A 46 -41.41 -8.08 -3.54
N GLU A 47 -41.39 -8.56 -4.78
CA GLU A 47 -40.34 -9.45 -5.29
C GLU A 47 -38.97 -8.75 -5.32
N LEU A 48 -38.91 -7.50 -5.80
CA LEU A 48 -37.68 -6.71 -5.83
C LEU A 48 -37.14 -6.48 -4.41
N MET A 49 -38.01 -6.13 -3.46
CA MET A 49 -37.62 -5.94 -2.06
C MET A 49 -37.10 -7.24 -1.45
N GLY A 50 -37.75 -8.38 -1.71
CA GLY A 50 -37.30 -9.69 -1.26
C GLY A 50 -35.93 -10.07 -1.82
N LYS A 51 -35.73 -9.94 -3.14
CA LYS A 51 -34.42 -10.20 -3.78
C LYS A 51 -33.32 -9.28 -3.25
N THR A 52 -33.65 -8.00 -3.01
CA THR A 52 -32.70 -7.02 -2.49
C THR A 52 -32.29 -7.37 -1.06
N ALA A 53 -33.26 -7.73 -0.20
CA ALA A 53 -32.98 -8.17 1.17
C ALA A 53 -32.10 -9.43 1.21
N GLU A 54 -32.37 -10.41 0.33
CA GLU A 54 -31.58 -11.65 0.29
C GLU A 54 -30.15 -11.39 -0.21
N ARG A 55 -29.97 -10.50 -1.18
CA ARG A 55 -28.63 -10.06 -1.62
C ARG A 55 -27.87 -9.34 -0.51
N PHE A 56 -28.52 -8.45 0.24
CA PHE A 56 -27.89 -7.80 1.39
C PHE A 56 -27.46 -8.81 2.46
N LYS A 57 -28.32 -9.77 2.76
CA LYS A 57 -28.00 -10.86 3.70
C LYS A 57 -26.81 -11.68 3.21
N GLN A 58 -26.74 -12.02 1.92
CA GLN A 58 -25.61 -12.73 1.35
C GLN A 58 -24.31 -11.92 1.51
N VAL A 59 -24.33 -10.63 1.18
CA VAL A 59 -23.16 -9.75 1.36
C VAL A 59 -22.69 -9.69 2.82
N LEU A 60 -23.63 -9.63 3.77
CA LEU A 60 -23.29 -9.67 5.20
C LEU A 60 -22.63 -11.00 5.60
N LEU A 61 -23.15 -12.13 5.11
CA LEU A 61 -22.56 -13.44 5.37
C LEU A 61 -21.15 -13.58 4.77
N ASP A 62 -20.96 -13.10 3.54
CA ASP A 62 -19.67 -13.12 2.86
C ASP A 62 -18.65 -12.25 3.60
N MET A 63 -19.07 -11.07 4.09
CA MET A 63 -18.23 -10.17 4.88
C MET A 63 -17.82 -10.78 6.22
N ILE A 64 -18.73 -11.48 6.91
CA ILE A 64 -18.42 -12.21 8.15
C ILE A 64 -17.41 -13.32 7.85
N SER A 65 -17.66 -14.15 6.83
CA SER A 65 -16.75 -15.23 6.45
C SER A 65 -15.36 -14.70 6.08
N PHE A 66 -15.29 -13.62 5.32
CA PHE A 66 -14.04 -12.95 4.98
C PHE A 66 -13.29 -12.45 6.22
N SER A 67 -14.00 -11.82 7.15
CA SER A 67 -13.41 -11.30 8.40
C SER A 67 -12.84 -12.42 9.27
N ASP A 68 -13.54 -13.57 9.35
CA ASP A 68 -13.06 -14.75 10.06
C ASP A 68 -11.82 -15.36 9.39
N ASN A 69 -11.78 -15.39 8.06
CA ASN A 69 -10.61 -15.87 7.32
C ASN A 69 -9.39 -14.97 7.54
N LEU A 70 -9.59 -13.65 7.51
CA LEU A 70 -8.51 -12.69 7.83
C LEU A 70 -8.00 -12.89 9.26
N ARG A 71 -8.90 -13.06 10.23
CA ARG A 71 -8.52 -13.30 11.63
C ARG A 71 -7.64 -14.53 11.76
N LYS A 72 -8.06 -15.66 11.19
CA LYS A 72 -7.28 -16.92 11.21
C LYS A 72 -5.90 -16.76 10.56
N SER A 73 -5.82 -16.03 9.44
CA SER A 73 -4.54 -15.78 8.78
C SER A 73 -3.62 -14.93 9.65
N ILE A 74 -4.15 -13.94 10.38
CA ILE A 74 -3.37 -13.12 11.32
C ILE A 74 -2.85 -13.99 12.48
N GLU A 75 -3.69 -14.84 13.06
CA GLU A 75 -3.31 -15.74 14.16
C GLU A 75 -2.17 -16.69 13.72
N MET A 76 -2.30 -17.33 12.56
CA MET A 76 -1.26 -18.20 12.01
C MET A 76 0.06 -17.44 11.77
N ASN A 77 -0.01 -16.24 11.19
CA ASN A 77 1.19 -15.42 10.99
C ASN A 77 1.82 -14.99 12.32
N GLN A 78 1.03 -14.74 13.37
CA GLN A 78 1.53 -14.43 14.71
C GLN A 78 2.26 -15.64 15.33
N GLU A 79 1.76 -16.86 15.12
CA GLU A 79 2.41 -18.10 15.55
C GLU A 79 3.75 -18.30 14.85
N ASP A 80 3.80 -18.12 13.52
CA ASP A 80 5.03 -18.21 12.74
C ASP A 80 6.08 -17.18 13.21
N ILE A 81 5.66 -15.94 13.44
CA ILE A 81 6.54 -14.89 13.98
C ILE A 81 7.05 -15.27 15.38
N ALA A 82 6.20 -15.85 16.24
CA ALA A 82 6.60 -16.29 17.57
C ALA A 82 7.64 -17.42 17.51
N LEU A 83 7.45 -18.39 16.60
CA LEU A 83 8.41 -19.47 16.36
C LEU A 83 9.75 -18.94 15.85
N LEU A 84 9.73 -18.04 14.86
CA LEU A 84 10.93 -17.40 14.33
C LEU A 84 11.68 -16.60 15.40
N LYS A 85 10.95 -15.84 16.23
CA LYS A 85 11.55 -15.14 17.38
C LYS A 85 12.17 -16.14 18.36
N LYS A 86 11.50 -17.24 18.69
CA LYS A 86 12.05 -18.27 19.59
C LYS A 86 13.29 -18.94 19.01
N ALA A 87 13.32 -19.24 17.72
CA ALA A 87 14.49 -19.81 17.06
C ALA A 87 15.68 -18.83 17.07
N LEU A 88 15.42 -17.54 16.81
CA LEU A 88 16.44 -16.50 16.83
C LEU A 88 17.06 -16.32 18.23
N HIS A 89 16.24 -16.29 19.28
CA HIS A 89 16.72 -16.15 20.66
C HIS A 89 17.26 -17.47 21.24
N GLY A 90 16.71 -18.61 20.83
CA GLY A 90 17.10 -19.96 21.25
C GLY A 90 18.36 -20.49 20.56
N GLY A 91 18.74 -19.92 19.41
CA GLY A 91 19.97 -20.27 18.68
C GLY A 91 21.26 -19.73 19.29
N SER A 92 21.20 -19.01 20.42
CA SER A 92 22.37 -18.36 21.02
C SER A 92 23.07 -19.16 22.13
N LEU A 93 22.71 -20.41 22.42
CA LEU A 93 23.43 -21.23 23.41
C LEU A 93 23.57 -22.68 22.92
N ARG A 94 24.82 -23.13 22.78
CA ARG A 94 25.29 -24.50 22.45
C ARG A 94 25.24 -24.93 20.99
N ALA A 95 26.24 -24.48 20.24
CA ALA A 95 27.05 -25.37 19.42
C ALA A 95 28.39 -24.68 19.13
N GLU A 96 29.35 -24.83 20.05
CA GLU A 96 30.77 -24.73 19.70
C GLU A 96 31.16 -25.97 18.88
N GLY A 97 30.58 -26.08 17.68
CA GLY A 97 31.29 -26.69 16.56
C GLY A 97 32.03 -25.56 15.83
N PRO A 98 33.11 -25.84 15.09
CA PRO A 98 33.78 -24.86 14.27
C PRO A 98 32.86 -24.51 13.10
N SER A 99 31.85 -23.69 13.38
CA SER A 99 31.23 -22.86 12.37
C SER A 99 32.39 -22.06 11.81
N SER A 100 32.76 -22.36 10.57
CA SER A 100 33.61 -21.51 9.75
C SER A 100 32.83 -20.21 9.56
N LYS A 101 32.75 -19.40 10.63
CA LYS A 101 32.32 -18.02 10.58
C LYS A 101 33.43 -17.37 9.80
N PHE A 102 33.20 -17.21 8.50
CA PHE A 102 34.05 -16.40 7.65
C PHE A 102 34.25 -15.07 8.36
N LYS A 103 35.42 -14.90 9.00
CA LYS A 103 35.80 -13.65 9.64
C LYS A 103 36.33 -12.78 8.52
N VAL A 104 35.66 -11.66 8.28
CA VAL A 104 36.18 -10.64 7.37
C VAL A 104 37.56 -10.24 7.91
N PRO A 105 38.64 -10.35 7.11
CA PRO A 105 39.96 -9.90 7.53
C PRO A 105 39.94 -8.43 7.94
N GLU A 106 40.54 -8.11 9.07
CA GLU A 106 40.65 -6.72 9.52
C GLU A 106 41.71 -5.96 8.70
N PRO A 107 41.45 -4.69 8.30
CA PRO A 107 42.43 -3.87 7.60
C PRO A 107 43.67 -3.57 8.43
N GLU A 108 44.81 -3.36 7.76
CA GLU A 108 46.03 -2.90 8.43
C GLU A 108 45.91 -1.45 8.92
N GLN A 109 46.62 -1.13 10.00
CA GLN A 109 46.63 0.23 10.54
C GLN A 109 47.53 1.16 9.72
N PHE A 110 47.03 2.36 9.43
CA PHE A 110 47.81 3.39 8.75
C PHE A 110 48.58 4.26 9.75
N ARG A 111 49.92 4.26 9.66
CA ARG A 111 50.82 5.01 10.56
C ARG A 111 51.12 6.45 10.13
N GLY A 112 50.72 6.85 8.91
CA GLY A 112 51.01 8.19 8.39
C GLY A 112 52.33 8.30 7.62
N LYS A 113 52.82 7.22 7.01
CA LYS A 113 53.97 7.31 6.10
C LYS A 113 53.64 8.21 4.92
N ARG A 114 54.65 8.94 4.42
CA ARG A 114 54.56 9.81 3.25
C ARG A 114 54.64 9.03 1.94
N ASP A 115 53.80 8.01 1.82
CA ASP A 115 53.64 7.19 0.61
C ASP A 115 52.16 7.23 0.19
N ALA A 116 51.90 7.82 -0.98
CA ALA A 116 50.54 7.94 -1.52
C ALA A 116 49.90 6.58 -1.78
N LYS A 117 50.70 5.57 -2.16
CA LYS A 117 50.20 4.23 -2.47
C LYS A 117 49.73 3.50 -1.21
N GLU A 118 50.46 3.65 -0.10
CA GLU A 118 50.07 3.05 1.19
C GLU A 118 48.78 3.69 1.73
N LEU A 119 48.60 5.00 1.51
CA LEU A 119 47.35 5.68 1.86
C LEU A 119 46.17 5.21 0.99
N GLU A 120 46.36 5.08 -0.32
CA GLU A 120 45.32 4.60 -1.25
C GLU A 120 44.89 3.17 -0.91
N ASN A 121 45.86 2.27 -0.67
CA ASN A 121 45.60 0.90 -0.24
C ASN A 121 44.80 0.86 1.07
N PHE A 122 45.21 1.64 2.08
CA PHE A 122 44.48 1.72 3.35
C PHE A 122 43.01 2.15 3.15
N LEU A 123 42.76 3.16 2.30
CA LEU A 123 41.40 3.63 2.04
C LEU A 123 40.55 2.56 1.32
N TRP A 124 41.16 1.86 0.37
CA TRP A 124 40.52 0.77 -0.36
C TRP A 124 40.17 -0.42 0.54
N ASP A 125 41.11 -0.83 1.40
CA ASP A 125 40.93 -1.94 2.35
C ASP A 125 39.84 -1.60 3.37
N MET A 126 39.83 -0.37 3.88
CA MET A 126 38.79 0.11 4.80
C MET A 126 37.40 0.13 4.14
N GLU A 127 37.28 0.57 2.89
CA GLU A 127 35.99 0.59 2.20
C GLU A 127 35.50 -0.84 1.93
N SER A 128 36.39 -1.73 1.47
CA SER A 128 36.08 -3.14 1.27
C SER A 128 35.62 -3.82 2.56
N TYR A 129 36.27 -3.52 3.68
CA TYR A 129 35.87 -3.98 5.00
C TYR A 129 34.48 -3.46 5.40
N PHE A 130 34.19 -2.18 5.18
CA PHE A 130 32.87 -1.61 5.48
C PHE A 130 31.75 -2.20 4.63
N GLN A 131 32.00 -2.50 3.36
CA GLN A 131 31.04 -3.18 2.50
C GLN A 131 30.77 -4.60 2.99
N ALA A 132 31.82 -5.35 3.36
CA ALA A 132 31.69 -6.70 3.88
C ALA A 132 30.96 -6.74 5.25
N MET A 133 31.20 -5.74 6.10
CA MET A 133 30.60 -5.62 7.44
C MET A 133 29.29 -4.85 7.47
N ARG A 134 28.83 -4.29 6.34
CA ARG A 134 27.63 -3.47 6.20
C ARG A 134 27.57 -2.29 7.19
N VAL A 135 28.70 -1.59 7.34
CA VAL A 135 28.84 -0.45 8.26
C VAL A 135 28.04 0.77 7.75
N PRO A 136 27.19 1.39 8.58
CA PRO A 136 26.47 2.62 8.22
C PRO A 136 27.42 3.79 7.92
N GLU A 137 27.07 4.64 6.94
CA GLU A 137 27.93 5.75 6.50
C GLU A 137 28.31 6.71 7.64
N ALA A 138 27.39 6.96 8.57
CA ALA A 138 27.61 7.82 9.75
C ALA A 138 28.72 7.30 10.68
N GLU A 139 28.99 5.99 10.68
CA GLU A 139 29.99 5.37 11.57
C GLU A 139 31.35 5.18 10.89
N LYS A 140 31.40 5.23 9.54
CA LYS A 140 32.61 4.92 8.77
C LYS A 140 33.80 5.80 9.14
N VAL A 141 33.61 7.12 9.31
CA VAL A 141 34.69 8.04 9.68
C VAL A 141 35.21 7.73 11.08
N SER A 142 34.31 7.49 12.02
CA SER A 142 34.67 7.11 13.40
C SER A 142 35.49 5.82 13.41
N ILE A 143 35.02 4.77 12.74
CA ILE A 143 35.71 3.48 12.69
C ILE A 143 37.04 3.61 11.93
N LYS A 144 37.09 4.29 10.78
CA LYS A 144 38.34 4.52 10.02
C LYS A 144 39.39 5.24 10.87
N SER A 145 38.98 6.15 11.74
CA SER A 145 39.89 6.81 12.69
C SER A 145 40.50 5.86 13.73
N MET A 146 39.82 4.76 14.07
CA MET A 146 40.33 3.75 15.00
C MET A 146 41.54 3.01 14.40
N TYR A 147 41.55 2.81 13.08
CA TYR A 147 42.64 2.18 12.32
C TYR A 147 43.79 3.15 11.97
N LEU A 148 43.70 4.42 12.36
CA LEU A 148 44.85 5.32 12.34
C LEU A 148 45.77 5.04 13.55
N SER A 149 47.07 5.07 13.30
CA SER A 149 48.11 4.94 14.33
C SER A 149 49.24 5.94 14.06
N GLY A 150 50.20 6.05 14.99
CA GLY A 150 51.34 6.96 14.85
C GLY A 150 50.95 8.43 14.59
N ASP A 151 51.68 9.05 13.68
CA ASP A 151 51.52 10.48 13.33
C ASP A 151 50.16 10.77 12.69
N ALA A 152 49.61 9.83 11.93
CA ALA A 152 48.28 9.98 11.33
C ALA A 152 47.19 10.11 12.40
N LYS A 153 47.27 9.32 13.48
CA LYS A 153 46.30 9.39 14.58
C LYS A 153 46.43 10.69 15.36
N LEU A 154 47.66 11.17 15.56
CA LEU A 154 47.92 12.44 16.24
C LEU A 154 47.32 13.61 15.44
N TRP A 155 47.59 13.64 14.13
CA TRP A 155 47.03 14.66 13.23
C TRP A 155 45.50 14.67 13.24
N TRP A 156 44.86 13.49 13.17
CA TRP A 156 43.40 13.39 13.24
C TRP A 156 42.83 13.96 14.53
N ARG A 157 43.42 13.65 15.68
CA ARG A 157 42.98 14.17 16.99
C ARG A 157 43.09 15.70 17.07
N THR A 158 44.20 16.26 16.59
CA THR A 158 44.36 17.72 16.53
C THR A 158 43.27 18.35 15.66
N ARG A 159 43.01 17.79 14.46
CA ARG A 159 41.97 18.30 13.56
C ARG A 159 40.55 18.20 14.12
N VAL A 160 40.21 17.10 14.78
CA VAL A 160 38.90 16.95 15.44
C VAL A 160 38.75 17.95 16.57
N GLN A 161 39.80 18.15 17.38
CA GLN A 161 39.78 19.15 18.46
C GLN A 161 39.63 20.56 17.90
N ASP A 162 40.35 20.90 16.84
CA ASP A 162 40.23 22.18 16.16
C ASP A 162 38.82 22.39 15.58
N TYR A 163 38.23 21.34 14.99
CA TYR A 163 36.87 21.38 14.46
C TYR A 163 35.84 21.68 15.56
N VAL A 164 35.90 20.92 16.66
CA VAL A 164 35.04 21.11 17.84
C VAL A 164 35.22 22.51 18.44
N ASN A 165 36.47 22.97 18.57
CA ASN A 165 36.79 24.30 19.10
C ASN A 165 36.36 25.43 18.17
N SER A 166 36.27 25.18 16.86
CA SER A 166 35.88 26.18 15.86
C SER A 166 34.38 26.42 15.73
N GLY A 167 33.54 25.64 16.43
CA GLY A 167 32.09 25.89 16.56
C GLY A 167 31.31 25.86 15.25
N ARG A 168 31.78 25.16 14.20
CA ARG A 168 31.06 25.11 12.92
C ARG A 168 29.89 24.11 12.97
N PRO A 169 28.66 24.53 12.60
CA PRO A 169 27.53 23.62 12.47
C PRO A 169 27.69 22.69 11.26
N GLU A 170 27.15 21.48 11.38
CA GLU A 170 27.14 20.40 10.40
C GLU A 170 26.33 20.73 9.13
N ASP A 171 26.85 21.60 8.27
CA ASP A 171 26.32 21.77 6.92
C ASP A 171 27.22 21.06 5.91
N ASP A 172 26.84 19.82 5.65
CA ASP A 172 27.27 18.91 4.61
C ASP A 172 27.13 19.56 3.21
N LYS A 173 28.18 20.27 2.74
CA LYS A 173 28.38 20.66 1.32
C LYS A 173 29.74 21.30 0.95
N GLY A 174 30.72 21.36 1.85
CA GLY A 174 31.92 22.18 1.66
C GLY A 174 33.21 21.50 1.15
N ILE A 175 33.35 20.17 1.25
CA ILE A 175 34.65 19.49 1.02
C ILE A 175 34.86 19.16 -0.47
N LYS A 176 34.79 20.15 -1.35
CA LYS A 176 35.25 20.01 -2.76
C LYS A 176 36.08 21.18 -3.31
N LYS A 177 36.48 22.16 -2.48
CA LYS A 177 37.13 23.38 -3.02
C LYS A 177 38.46 23.81 -2.40
N LYS A 178 39.20 22.96 -1.67
CA LYS A 178 40.48 23.41 -1.08
C LYS A 178 41.75 22.63 -1.41
N ASP A 179 41.75 21.78 -2.44
CA ASP A 179 42.97 21.07 -2.87
C ASP A 179 43.59 21.60 -4.17
N LYS A 180 43.38 22.88 -4.54
CA LYS A 180 43.89 23.39 -5.83
C LYS A 180 44.60 24.74 -5.85
N GLY A 181 45.14 25.23 -4.74
CA GLY A 181 45.77 26.55 -4.79
C GLY A 181 46.71 26.94 -3.67
N GLU A 182 47.64 26.09 -3.24
CA GLU A 182 48.84 26.54 -2.51
C GLU A 182 50.06 25.76 -3.02
N SER A 183 50.39 25.99 -4.28
CA SER A 183 51.75 25.84 -4.83
C SER A 183 52.00 27.13 -5.61
N LEU A 184 53.14 27.78 -5.35
CA LEU A 184 53.59 29.11 -5.80
C LEU A 184 53.24 30.28 -4.87
N ALA A 185 54.02 30.40 -3.79
CA ALA A 185 54.90 31.54 -3.53
C ALA A 185 55.92 31.16 -2.45
#